data_AF-A0A9D4PH35-F1
#
_entry.id   AF-A0A9D4PH35-F1
#
_cell.length_a   1.000
_cell.length_b   1.000
_cell.length_c   1.000
_cell.angle_alpha   90.00
_cell.angle_beta   90.00
_cell.angle_gamma   90.00
#
_symmetry.space_group_name_H-M   'P 1'
#
loop_
_entity.id
_entity.type
_entity.pdbx_description
1 polymer ?
#
loop_
_entity_poly.entity_id
_entity_poly.type
_entity_poly.pdbx_seq_one_letter_code
_entity_poly.pdbx_strand_id
1 'polypeptide(L)'
;MNAQLPHLSPCLVAVQRTFEDVYSAPSLQVPWLIVAGNHDHDGNVSAQIEYSKRSKRWHFPFYYYNRTYQIPGAANHTLDILMLDTVLLCGNTDPEDEESQPANRNEALYNRQFRWIDKNLAQSK
;
A
#
# COMPACT_ATOMS: atom_id res chain seq x y z
N MET A 1 -22.86 15.65 24.29
CA MET A 1 -21.52 15.82 24.88
C MET A 1 -20.52 15.73 23.74
N ASN A 2 -20.00 16.88 23.29
CA ASN A 2 -19.02 16.93 22.20
C ASN A 2 -17.68 16.44 22.74
N ALA A 3 -17.35 15.17 22.47
CA ALA A 3 -15.99 14.68 22.66
C ALA A 3 -15.12 15.39 21.62
N GLN A 4 -14.31 16.35 22.07
CA GLN A 4 -13.18 16.86 21.29
C GLN A 4 -12.29 15.67 20.95
N LEU A 5 -12.28 15.27 19.68
CA LEU A 5 -11.35 14.29 19.16
C LEU A 5 -9.92 14.81 19.47
N PRO A 6 -9.05 13.99 20.10
CA PRO A 6 -7.67 14.39 20.32
C PRO A 6 -7.05 14.80 18.98
N HIS A 7 -6.11 15.76 18.96
CA HIS A 7 -5.47 16.24 17.74
C HIS A 7 -4.90 15.08 16.89
N LEU A 8 -5.73 14.58 15.98
CA LEU A 8 -5.36 13.55 15.03
C LEU A 8 -4.44 14.21 14.00
N SER A 9 -3.32 13.55 13.68
CA SER A 9 -2.46 13.96 12.57
C SER A 9 -3.31 14.15 11.30
N PRO A 10 -3.01 15.13 10.42
CA PRO A 10 -3.76 15.35 9.19
C PRO A 10 -3.97 14.07 8.35
N CYS A 11 -2.97 13.19 8.32
CA CYS A 11 -3.08 11.88 7.65
C CYS A 11 -4.16 10.98 8.27
N LEU A 12 -4.31 10.99 9.60
CA LEU A 12 -5.34 10.20 10.28
C LEU A 12 -6.73 10.74 9.96
N VAL A 13 -6.89 12.07 9.93
CA VAL A 13 -8.16 12.70 9.54
C VAL A 13 -8.52 12.36 8.10
N ALA A 14 -7.53 12.36 7.19
CA ALA A 14 -7.73 11.99 5.80
C ALA A 14 -8.22 10.55 5.68
N VAL A 15 -7.49 9.57 6.21
CA VAL A 15 -7.88 8.15 6.13
C VAL A 15 -9.23 7.89 6.81
N GLN A 16 -9.52 8.56 7.94
CA GLN A 16 -10.85 8.44 8.55
C GLN A 16 -11.96 8.85 7.58
N ARG A 17 -11.85 10.04 6.98
CA ARG A 17 -12.91 10.62 6.16
C ARG A 17 -13.03 10.00 4.77
N THR A 18 -11.92 9.52 4.19
CA THR A 18 -11.89 9.01 2.82
C THR A 18 -11.92 7.50 2.72
N PHE A 19 -11.65 6.79 3.82
CA PHE A 19 -11.62 5.32 3.84
C PHE A 19 -12.48 4.70 4.95
N GLU A 20 -12.36 5.14 6.21
CA GLU A 20 -13.12 4.57 7.34
C GLU A 20 -14.61 4.88 7.27
N ASP A 21 -14.97 6.14 7.07
CA ASP A 21 -16.38 6.54 7.01
C ASP A 21 -17.05 6.08 5.70
N VAL A 22 -16.26 6.01 4.61
CA VAL A 22 -16.74 5.65 3.26
C VAL A 22 -16.99 4.15 3.12
N TYR A 23 -16.03 3.31 3.49
CA TYR A 23 -16.13 1.84 3.36
C TYR A 23 -16.61 1.19 4.66
N SER A 24 -17.67 1.74 5.24
CA SER A 24 -18.22 1.38 6.55
C SER A 24 -19.29 0.27 6.51
N ALA A 25 -19.72 -0.17 5.32
CA ALA A 25 -20.71 -1.23 5.20
C ALA A 25 -20.23 -2.55 5.85
N PRO A 26 -21.13 -3.35 6.48
CA PRO A 26 -20.74 -4.59 7.15
C PRO A 26 -20.00 -5.59 6.24
N SER A 27 -20.38 -5.68 4.97
CA SER A 27 -19.75 -6.57 3.98
C SER A 27 -18.32 -6.15 3.59
N LEU A 28 -17.91 -4.91 3.91
CA LEU A 28 -16.59 -4.36 3.58
C LEU A 28 -15.60 -4.41 4.76
N GLN A 29 -16.01 -5.01 5.89
CA GLN A 29 -15.17 -5.21 7.07
C GLN A 29 -14.22 -6.41 6.89
N VAL A 30 -13.52 -6.41 5.76
CA VAL A 30 -12.53 -7.41 5.33
C VAL A 30 -11.14 -6.78 5.29
N PRO A 31 -10.05 -7.56 5.26
CA PRO A 31 -8.70 -7.01 5.08
C PRO A 31 -8.53 -6.35 3.70
N TRP A 32 -7.90 -5.18 3.69
CA TRP A 32 -7.49 -4.44 2.49
C TRP A 32 -5.97 -4.49 2.39
N LEU A 33 -5.47 -4.98 1.25
CA LEU A 33 -4.05 -4.98 0.91
C LEU A 33 -3.75 -3.69 0.15
N ILE A 34 -2.89 -2.84 0.70
CA ILE A 34 -2.67 -1.48 0.20
C ILE A 34 -1.28 -1.36 -0.45
N VAL A 35 -1.21 -0.57 -1.51
CA VAL A 35 0.03 -0.05 -2.11
C VAL A 35 -0.13 1.45 -2.32
N ALA A 36 0.98 2.18 -2.38
CA ALA A 36 0.99 3.62 -2.64
C ALA A 36 1.05 3.92 -4.15
N GLY A 37 0.27 4.90 -4.59
CA GLY A 37 0.38 5.52 -5.91
C GLY A 37 1.19 6.81 -5.91
N ASN A 38 1.25 7.48 -7.05
CA ASN A 38 1.98 8.75 -7.24
C ASN A 38 1.55 9.85 -6.25
N HIS A 39 0.23 10.09 -6.12
CA HIS A 39 -0.30 11.10 -5.19
C HIS A 39 0.00 10.78 -3.71
N ASP A 40 0.13 9.51 -3.35
CA ASP A 40 0.47 9.12 -1.98
C ASP A 40 1.93 9.51 -1.63
N HIS A 41 2.82 9.44 -2.64
CA HIS A 41 4.23 9.83 -2.53
C HIS A 41 4.45 11.34 -2.52
N ASP A 42 3.50 12.13 -3.04
CA ASP A 42 3.49 13.60 -2.83
C ASP A 42 3.11 13.95 -1.38
N GLY A 43 2.48 13.01 -0.67
CA GLY A 43 2.14 13.09 0.74
C GLY A 43 3.16 12.38 1.65
N ASN A 44 2.66 11.55 2.56
CA ASN A 44 3.48 10.81 3.51
C ASN A 44 3.07 9.33 3.54
N VAL A 45 3.65 8.54 2.65
CA VAL A 45 3.43 7.09 2.58
C VAL A 45 3.82 6.38 3.87
N SER A 46 4.87 6.82 4.58
CA SER A 46 5.25 6.22 5.86
C SER A 46 4.13 6.34 6.90
N ALA A 47 3.38 7.46 6.90
CA ALA A 47 2.23 7.62 7.78
C ALA A 47 1.08 6.67 7.41
N GLN A 48 0.89 6.38 6.12
CA GLN A 48 -0.07 5.37 5.66
C GLN A 48 0.35 3.95 6.04
N ILE A 49 1.65 3.63 6.00
CA ILE A 49 2.19 2.36 6.50
C ILE A 49 1.95 2.24 8.01
N GLU A 50 2.27 3.28 8.78
CA GLU A 50 2.06 3.33 10.23
C GLU A 50 0.58 3.22 10.62
N TYR A 51 -0.34 3.64 9.74
CA TYR A 51 -1.78 3.48 9.95
C TYR A 51 -2.21 2.02 10.10
N SER A 52 -1.45 1.06 9.55
CA SER A 52 -1.66 -0.38 9.75
C SER A 52 -1.69 -0.79 11.22
N LYS A 53 -1.05 -0.02 12.12
CA LYS A 53 -1.08 -0.28 13.58
C LYS A 53 -2.40 0.13 14.23
N ARG A 54 -3.24 0.90 13.53
CA ARG A 54 -4.50 1.44 14.04
C ARG A 54 -5.71 0.70 13.52
N SER A 55 -5.74 0.39 12.23
CA SER A 55 -6.89 -0.26 11.58
C SER A 55 -6.56 -1.70 11.22
N LYS A 56 -7.28 -2.67 11.81
CA LYS A 56 -7.08 -4.11 11.53
C LYS A 56 -7.37 -4.49 10.08
N ARG A 57 -8.20 -3.69 9.39
CA ARG A 57 -8.55 -3.89 7.99
C ARG A 57 -7.57 -3.23 7.04
N TRP A 58 -6.69 -2.34 7.52
CA TRP A 58 -5.65 -1.70 6.71
C TRP A 58 -4.36 -2.49 6.79
N HIS A 59 -4.00 -3.21 5.73
CA HIS A 59 -2.77 -3.98 5.68
C HIS A 59 -1.77 -3.34 4.72
N PHE A 60 -0.89 -2.50 5.26
CA PHE A 60 0.19 -1.85 4.53
C PHE A 60 1.51 -1.91 5.34
N PRO A 61 2.17 -3.09 5.41
CA PRO A 61 3.28 -3.31 6.33
C PRO A 61 4.60 -2.65 5.88
N PHE A 62 4.75 -2.43 4.57
CA PHE A 62 5.92 -1.82 3.95
C PHE A 62 5.55 -1.34 2.53
N TYR A 63 6.40 -0.50 1.92
CA TYR A 63 6.19 0.05 0.57
C TYR A 63 5.91 -1.04 -0.48
N TYR A 64 6.65 -2.15 -0.41
CA TYR A 64 6.44 -3.34 -1.23
C TYR A 64 6.54 -4.58 -0.35
N TYR A 65 5.67 -5.57 -0.57
CA TYR A 65 5.57 -6.76 0.26
C TYR A 65 4.88 -7.88 -0.50
N ASN A 66 4.91 -9.11 0.02
CA ASN A 66 4.20 -10.23 -0.57
C ASN A 66 3.16 -10.82 0.39
N ARG A 67 2.18 -11.52 -0.19
CA ARG A 67 1.23 -12.36 0.52
C ARG A 67 1.10 -13.70 -0.17
N THR A 68 1.20 -14.77 0.62
CA THR A 68 0.96 -16.14 0.16
C THR A 68 -0.35 -16.63 0.78
N TYR A 69 -1.27 -17.11 -0.06
CA TYR A 69 -2.54 -17.68 0.36
C TYR A 69 -2.64 -19.15 -0.03
N GLN A 70 -3.17 -19.97 0.85
CA GLN A 70 -3.59 -21.34 0.51
C GLN A 70 -4.92 -21.27 -0.24
N ILE A 71 -5.04 -21.97 -1.36
CA ILE A 71 -6.27 -21.97 -2.15
C ILE A 71 -7.26 -22.99 -1.55
N PRO A 72 -8.45 -22.56 -1.09
CA PRO A 72 -9.44 -23.48 -0.54
C PRO A 72 -9.82 -24.56 -1.55
N GLY A 73 -9.76 -25.83 -1.13
CA GLY A 73 -10.13 -26.97 -1.98
C GLY A 73 -9.05 -27.46 -2.95
N ALA A 74 -7.91 -26.78 -3.04
CA ALA A 74 -6.77 -27.19 -3.88
C ALA A 74 -5.58 -27.57 -2.99
N ALA A 75 -5.51 -28.84 -2.59
CA ALA A 75 -4.42 -29.34 -1.76
C ALA A 75 -3.07 -29.07 -2.44
N ASN A 76 -2.15 -28.42 -1.71
CA ASN A 76 -0.80 -28.04 -2.14
C ASN A 76 -0.69 -26.92 -3.19
N HIS A 77 -1.75 -26.16 -3.44
CA HIS A 77 -1.68 -24.97 -4.29
C HIS A 77 -1.75 -23.68 -3.47
N THR A 78 -0.82 -22.78 -3.76
CA THR A 78 -0.75 -21.44 -3.17
C THR A 78 -0.89 -20.36 -4.22
N LEU A 79 -1.39 -19.20 -3.80
CA LEU A 79 -1.37 -17.96 -4.57
C LEU A 79 -0.39 -16.99 -3.91
N ASP A 80 0.67 -16.63 -4.64
CA ASP A 80 1.58 -15.57 -4.26
C ASP A 80 1.18 -14.25 -4.94
N ILE A 81 1.01 -13.21 -4.14
CA ILE A 81 0.71 -11.86 -4.59
C ILE A 81 1.88 -10.96 -4.18
N LEU A 82 2.55 -10.37 -5.16
CA LEU A 82 3.59 -9.36 -4.95
C LEU A 82 2.96 -7.96 -5.08
N MET A 83 2.97 -7.22 -3.98
CA MET A 83 2.49 -5.86 -3.89
C MET A 83 3.68 -4.93 -4.13
N LEU A 84 3.62 -4.11 -5.17
CA LEU A 84 4.74 -3.30 -5.63
C LEU A 84 4.48 -1.82 -5.38
N ASP A 85 5.53 -1.10 -5.00
CA ASP A 85 5.59 0.35 -5.12
C ASP A 85 6.22 0.72 -6.46
N THR A 86 5.42 1.22 -7.41
CA THR A 86 5.92 1.58 -8.74
C THR A 86 6.64 2.92 -8.76
N VAL A 87 6.36 3.80 -7.80
CA VAL A 87 7.04 5.10 -7.68
C VAL A 87 8.49 4.89 -7.24
N LEU A 88 8.74 3.99 -6.29
CA LEU A 88 10.12 3.61 -5.91
C LEU A 88 10.86 2.86 -7.02
N LEU A 89 10.15 2.13 -7.89
CA LEU A 89 10.74 1.41 -9.02
C LEU A 89 11.01 2.28 -10.24
N CYS A 90 10.18 3.28 -10.53
CA CYS A 90 10.21 3.99 -11.80
C CYS A 90 10.49 5.48 -11.66
N GLY A 91 10.27 6.06 -10.47
CA GLY A 91 10.17 7.50 -10.27
C GLY A 91 8.70 7.95 -10.14
N ASN A 92 8.49 9.16 -9.64
CA ASN A 92 7.14 9.71 -9.51
C ASN A 92 6.70 10.41 -10.80
N THR A 93 5.40 10.41 -11.07
CA THR A 93 4.76 11.17 -12.15
C THR A 93 4.15 12.45 -11.60
N ASP A 94 3.92 13.44 -12.46
CA ASP A 94 3.22 14.66 -12.05
C ASP A 94 1.75 14.31 -11.76
N PRO A 95 1.23 14.62 -10.57
CA PRO A 95 -0.16 14.36 -10.21
C PRO A 95 -1.19 15.13 -11.06
N GLU A 96 -0.80 16.22 -11.71
CA GLU A 96 -1.69 17.09 -12.49
C GLU A 96 -1.61 16.82 -14.00
N ASP A 97 -0.65 16.00 -14.46
CA ASP A 97 -0.43 15.66 -15.87
C ASP A 97 -0.50 14.15 -16.10
N GLU A 98 -1.61 13.70 -16.69
CA GLU A 98 -1.90 12.30 -17.00
C GLU A 98 -0.93 11.68 -18.03
N GLU A 99 -0.27 12.49 -18.85
CA GLU A 99 0.69 12.02 -19.86
C GLU A 99 2.12 11.96 -19.30
N SER A 100 2.35 12.51 -18.11
CA SER A 100 3.67 12.61 -17.50
C SER A 100 4.30 11.22 -17.31
N GLN A 101 5.56 11.13 -17.71
CA GLN A 101 6.37 9.94 -17.51
C GLN A 101 7.30 10.16 -16.33
N PRO A 102 7.56 9.13 -15.53
CA PRO A 102 8.41 9.29 -14.37
C PRO A 102 9.83 9.65 -14.82
N ALA A 103 10.33 10.76 -14.28
CA ALA A 103 11.68 11.25 -14.51
C ALA A 103 12.54 11.05 -13.25
N ASN A 104 13.85 10.89 -13.43
CA ASN A 104 14.82 10.88 -12.32
C ASN A 104 14.59 9.78 -11.26
N ARG A 105 14.43 8.54 -11.71
CA ARG A 105 14.39 7.36 -10.82
C ARG A 105 15.58 7.34 -9.85
N ASN A 106 15.32 7.02 -8.59
CA ASN A 106 16.38 6.72 -7.64
C ASN A 106 16.91 5.30 -7.85
N GLU A 107 18.11 5.18 -8.44
CA GLU A 107 18.73 3.89 -8.74
C GLU A 107 18.92 2.99 -7.51
N ALA A 108 19.17 3.55 -6.33
CA ALA A 108 19.33 2.74 -5.13
C ALA A 108 18.00 2.12 -4.67
N LEU A 109 16.89 2.85 -4.78
CA LEU A 109 15.54 2.35 -4.48
C LEU A 109 15.12 1.30 -5.50
N TYR A 110 15.29 1.59 -6.79
CA TYR A 110 15.07 0.64 -7.88
C TYR A 110 15.81 -0.67 -7.64
N ASN A 111 17.13 -0.62 -7.44
CA ASN A 111 17.94 -1.82 -7.28
C ASN A 111 17.59 -2.61 -6.01
N ARG A 112 17.02 -1.97 -4.97
CA ARG A 112 16.53 -2.68 -3.77
C ARG A 112 15.27 -3.46 -4.07
N GLN A 113 14.26 -2.81 -4.66
CA GLN A 113 12.97 -3.45 -4.92
C GLN A 113 13.04 -4.43 -6.09
N PHE A 114 13.78 -4.12 -7.15
CA PHE A 114 13.95 -5.01 -8.30
C PHE A 114 14.60 -6.34 -7.90
N ARG A 115 15.70 -6.30 -7.12
CA ARG A 115 16.31 -7.53 -6.57
C ARG A 115 15.36 -8.29 -5.64
N TRP A 116 14.53 -7.58 -4.90
CA TRP A 116 13.50 -8.23 -4.07
C TRP A 116 12.44 -8.92 -4.95
N ILE A 117 11.99 -8.30 -6.03
CA ILE A 117 11.08 -8.91 -7.02
C ILE A 117 11.70 -10.18 -7.58
N ASP A 118 12.90 -10.09 -8.16
CA ASP A 118 13.61 -11.22 -8.77
C ASP A 118 13.71 -12.40 -7.79
N LYS A 119 14.10 -12.11 -6.54
CA LYS A 119 14.20 -13.13 -5.49
C LYS A 119 12.86 -13.81 -5.20
N ASN A 120 11.77 -13.06 -5.10
CA ASN A 120 10.46 -13.63 -4.77
C ASN A 120 9.88 -14.41 -5.96
N LEU A 121 10.03 -13.89 -7.19
CA LEU A 121 9.58 -14.59 -8.40
C LEU A 121 10.35 -15.91 -8.60
N ALA A 122 11.65 -15.93 -8.35
CA ALA A 122 12.44 -17.16 -8.44
C ALA A 122 12.09 -18.21 -7.36
N GLN A 123 11.44 -17.80 -6.27
CA GLN A 123 11.01 -18.67 -5.16
C GLN A 123 9.54 -19.10 -5.25
N SER A 124 8.73 -18.35 -6.01
CA SER A 124 7.32 -18.67 -6.30
C SER A 124 7.23 -19.98 -7.07
N LYS A 125 6.30 -20.86 -6.70
CA LYS A 125 6.14 -22.20 -7.28
C LYS A 125 4.73 -22.43 -7.82
#